data_AF-A0A530AES9-F1
#
_entry.id   AF-A0A530AES9-F1
#
_cell.length_a   1.000
_cell.length_b   1.000
_cell.length_c   1.000
_cell.angle_alpha   90.00
_cell.angle_beta   90.00
_cell.angle_gamma   90.00
#
_symmetry.space_group_name_H-M   'P 1'
#
loop_
_entity.id
_entity.type
_entity.pdbx_description
1 polymer ?
#
loop_
_entity_poly.entity_id
_entity_poly.type
_entity_poly.pdbx_seq_one_letter_code
_entity_poly.pdbx_strand_id
1 'polypeptide(L)'
;PRHLSQHPGGFVLTHDRLDDLVPIEPAAMKDRQVVEWDKDDIDALKFMKVDVLALGMLTAMKRSFDLLAEHKGVTLDLATIPAEDPRTYAMIRKADTLGVFQI
;
A
#
# COMPACT_ATOMS: atom_id res chain seq x y z
N PRO A 1 6.63 20.71 18.93
CA PRO A 1 6.16 19.35 18.51
C PRO A 1 6.77 18.27 19.43
N ARG A 2 5.97 17.32 19.95
CA ARG A 2 6.45 16.28 20.89
C ARG A 2 7.16 15.10 20.19
N HIS A 3 6.75 14.72 18.98
CA HIS A 3 7.39 13.67 18.17
C HIS A 3 7.18 13.95 16.66
N LEU A 4 8.26 13.88 15.86
CA LEU A 4 8.18 13.84 14.39
C LEU A 4 7.73 12.44 13.98
N SER A 5 6.47 12.31 13.57
CA SER A 5 5.89 11.03 13.13
C SER A 5 6.03 10.90 11.61
N GLN A 6 6.47 9.73 11.16
CA GLN A 6 6.62 9.44 9.73
C GLN A 6 5.26 9.20 9.07
N HIS A 7 5.02 9.77 7.89
CA HIS A 7 3.85 9.44 7.08
C HIS A 7 4.02 8.04 6.48
N PRO A 8 3.24 7.02 6.89
CA PRO A 8 3.42 5.67 6.38
C PRO A 8 3.09 5.62 4.88
N GLY A 9 4.08 5.24 4.07
CA GLY A 9 3.92 5.11 2.62
C GLY A 9 4.12 6.39 1.83
N GLY A 10 4.32 7.55 2.46
CA GLY A 10 4.57 8.81 1.75
C GLY A 10 6.00 8.92 1.22
N PHE A 11 6.14 9.21 -0.06
CA PHE A 11 7.41 9.52 -0.71
C PHE A 11 7.33 10.86 -1.42
N VAL A 12 8.42 11.61 -1.37
CA VAL A 12 8.59 12.88 -2.07
C VAL A 12 9.65 12.69 -3.15
N LEU A 13 9.33 13.12 -4.37
CA LEU A 13 10.24 13.10 -5.51
C LEU A 13 10.49 14.53 -5.99
N THR A 14 11.75 14.85 -6.21
CA THR A 14 12.22 16.14 -6.70
C THR A 14 13.13 15.92 -7.91
N HIS A 15 13.19 16.92 -8.80
CA HIS A 15 14.08 16.88 -9.97
C HIS A 15 15.55 17.06 -9.54
N ASP A 16 15.77 18.00 -8.64
CA ASP A 16 17.09 18.34 -8.12
C ASP A 16 17.34 17.69 -6.76
N ARG A 17 18.53 17.90 -6.21
CA ARG A 17 18.95 17.38 -4.92
C ARG A 17 18.08 17.89 -3.78
N LEU A 18 17.43 16.97 -3.08
CA LEU A 18 16.53 17.30 -1.97
C LEU A 18 17.28 17.91 -0.77
N ASP A 19 18.54 17.52 -0.56
CA ASP A 19 19.38 18.02 0.53
C ASP A 19 19.87 19.47 0.34
N ASP A 20 19.79 20.01 -0.89
CA ASP A 20 20.02 21.43 -1.15
C ASP A 20 18.78 22.30 -0.81
N LEU A 21 17.61 21.66 -0.62
CA LEU A 21 16.32 22.33 -0.44
C LEU A 21 15.77 22.21 0.98
N VAL A 22 15.92 21.03 1.60
CA VAL A 22 15.42 20.74 2.95
C VAL A 22 16.40 19.83 3.70
N PRO A 23 16.58 20.03 5.02
CA PRO A 23 17.31 19.09 5.86
C PRO A 23 16.72 17.66 5.75
N ILE A 24 17.62 16.68 5.61
CA ILE A 24 17.28 15.26 5.56
C ILE A 24 17.87 14.58 6.78
N GLU A 25 17.04 13.86 7.53
CA GLU A 25 17.45 13.13 8.73
C GLU A 25 17.26 11.61 8.56
N PRO A 26 18.08 10.78 9.22
CA PRO A 26 17.79 9.36 9.34
C PRO A 26 16.45 9.14 10.03
N ALA A 27 15.60 8.30 9.44
CA ALA A 27 14.35 7.91 10.05
C ALA A 27 14.57 6.94 11.22
N ALA A 28 13.53 6.74 12.04
CA ALA A 28 13.57 5.73 13.12
C ALA A 28 13.69 4.29 12.58
N MET A 29 13.29 4.04 11.32
CA MET A 29 13.48 2.76 10.66
C MET A 29 14.84 2.72 9.96
N LYS A 30 15.55 1.60 10.10
CA LYS A 30 16.85 1.37 9.44
C LYS A 30 16.73 1.59 7.92
N ASP A 31 17.76 2.19 7.34
CA ASP A 31 17.91 2.41 5.90
C ASP A 31 16.82 3.31 5.29
N ARG A 32 16.22 4.20 6.10
CA ARG A 32 15.26 5.21 5.64
C ARG A 32 15.69 6.62 6.04
N GLN A 33 15.29 7.59 5.22
CA GLN A 33 15.50 9.01 5.43
C GLN A 33 14.16 9.73 5.41
N VAL A 34 14.08 10.84 6.14
CA VAL A 34 12.89 11.70 6.26
C VAL A 34 13.28 13.15 6.06
N VAL A 35 12.37 13.94 5.50
CA VAL A 35 12.47 15.41 5.48
C VAL A 35 11.69 15.99 6.65
N GLU A 36 12.10 17.15 7.13
CA GLU A 36 11.43 17.83 8.25
C GLU A 36 10.07 18.46 7.86
N TRP A 37 9.88 18.72 6.56
CA TRP A 37 8.66 19.32 6.02
C TRP A 37 7.47 18.38 6.10
N ASP A 38 6.32 18.95 6.46
CA ASP A 38 5.06 18.22 6.49
C ASP A 38 4.35 18.22 5.12
N LYS A 39 3.16 17.63 5.07
CA LYS A 39 2.39 17.52 3.82
C LYS A 39 2.06 18.89 3.22
N ASP A 40 1.76 19.88 4.04
CA ASP A 40 1.29 21.18 3.56
C ASP A 40 2.47 22.00 3.02
N ASP A 41 3.66 21.87 3.60
CA ASP A 41 4.91 22.43 3.06
C ASP A 41 5.26 21.84 1.68
N ILE A 42 5.18 20.51 1.55
CA ILE A 42 5.43 19.79 0.30
C ILE A 42 4.42 20.19 -0.78
N ASP A 43 3.14 20.32 -0.42
CA ASP A 43 2.07 20.73 -1.33
C ASP A 43 2.25 22.21 -1.76
N ALA A 44 2.64 23.10 -0.84
CA ALA A 44 2.89 24.51 -1.14
C ALA A 44 4.05 24.69 -2.14
N LEU A 45 5.09 23.86 -2.03
CA LEU A 45 6.24 23.84 -2.94
C LEU A 45 5.97 23.06 -4.25
N LYS A 46 4.78 22.44 -4.36
CA LYS A 46 4.34 21.66 -5.52
C LYS A 46 5.28 20.50 -5.86
N PHE A 47 5.86 19.88 -4.85
CA PHE A 47 6.67 18.69 -5.03
C PHE A 47 5.82 17.48 -5.41
N MET A 48 6.42 16.54 -6.12
CA MET A 48 5.72 15.32 -6.50
C MET A 48 5.62 14.40 -5.29
N LYS A 49 4.39 14.13 -4.84
CA LYS A 49 4.09 13.16 -3.81
C LYS A 49 3.64 11.83 -4.42
N VAL A 50 4.19 10.72 -3.93
CA VAL A 50 3.73 9.37 -4.26
C VAL A 50 3.46 8.61 -2.97
N ASP A 51 2.27 8.03 -2.86
CA ASP A 51 1.92 7.17 -1.73
C ASP A 51 2.03 5.69 -2.13
N VAL A 52 2.99 5.00 -1.55
CA VAL A 52 3.18 3.54 -1.68
C VAL A 52 2.56 2.86 -0.46
N LEU A 53 1.30 2.45 -0.63
CA LEU A 53 0.51 1.86 0.44
C LEU A 53 0.68 0.33 0.47
N ALA A 54 0.97 -0.20 1.66
CA ALA A 54 0.94 -1.64 1.90
C ALA A 54 -0.46 -2.05 2.37
N LEU A 55 -1.18 -2.83 1.54
CA LEU A 55 -2.49 -3.36 1.91
C LEU A 55 -2.39 -4.83 2.30
N GLY A 56 -2.69 -5.16 3.56
CA GLY A 56 -2.61 -6.52 4.09
C GLY A 56 -3.42 -7.54 3.27
N MET A 57 -4.53 -7.11 2.69
CA MET A 57 -5.36 -7.97 1.83
C MET A 57 -4.71 -8.36 0.52
N LEU A 58 -3.81 -7.54 -0.05
CA LEU A 58 -3.00 -7.96 -1.20
C LEU A 58 -2.07 -9.12 -0.82
N THR A 59 -1.53 -9.11 0.40
CA THR A 59 -0.72 -10.23 0.92
C THR A 59 -1.56 -11.47 1.14
N ALA A 60 -2.77 -11.32 1.69
CA ALA A 60 -3.70 -12.43 1.87
C ALA A 60 -4.07 -13.08 0.51
N MET A 61 -4.40 -12.26 -0.50
CA MET A 61 -4.68 -12.77 -1.85
C MET A 61 -3.49 -13.49 -2.48
N LYS A 62 -2.28 -12.92 -2.39
CA LYS A 62 -1.06 -13.58 -2.89
C LYS A 62 -0.89 -14.97 -2.29
N ARG A 63 -1.03 -15.10 -0.95
CA ARG A 63 -0.92 -16.39 -0.26
C ARG A 63 -2.01 -17.36 -0.71
N SER A 64 -3.25 -16.87 -0.90
CA SER A 64 -4.34 -17.70 -1.41
C SER A 64 -4.06 -18.25 -2.81
N PHE A 65 -3.48 -17.45 -3.70
CA PHE A 65 -3.08 -17.91 -5.04
C PHE A 65 -1.95 -18.94 -4.98
N ASP A 66 -0.94 -18.74 -4.12
CA ASP A 66 0.12 -19.74 -3.91
C ASP A 66 -0.48 -21.09 -3.46
N LEU A 67 -1.42 -21.07 -2.52
CA LEU A 67 -2.10 -22.28 -2.01
C LEU A 67 -2.94 -22.98 -3.10
N LEU A 68 -3.58 -22.21 -3.99
CA LEU A 68 -4.31 -22.77 -5.13
C LEU A 68 -3.36 -23.46 -6.12
N ALA A 69 -2.21 -22.85 -6.40
CA ALA A 69 -1.20 -23.42 -7.27
C ALA A 69 -0.63 -24.72 -6.66
N GLU A 70 -0.24 -24.68 -5.39
CA GLU A 70 0.38 -25.79 -4.68
C GLU A 70 -0.56 -26.99 -4.51
N HIS A 71 -1.79 -26.75 -4.04
CA HIS A 71 -2.68 -27.85 -3.64
C HIS A 71 -3.71 -28.25 -4.70
N LYS A 72 -3.95 -27.40 -5.70
CA LYS A 72 -4.98 -27.65 -6.73
C LYS A 72 -4.46 -27.55 -8.16
N GLY A 73 -3.19 -27.18 -8.36
CA GLY A 73 -2.63 -26.97 -9.70
C GLY A 73 -3.31 -25.84 -10.46
N VAL A 74 -3.97 -24.91 -9.75
CA VAL A 74 -4.69 -23.78 -10.34
C VAL A 74 -3.85 -22.52 -10.18
N THR A 75 -3.38 -21.96 -11.29
CA THR A 75 -2.62 -20.72 -11.31
C THR A 75 -3.55 -19.56 -11.66
N LEU A 76 -3.68 -18.61 -10.74
CA LEU A 76 -4.44 -17.37 -10.91
C LEU A 76 -3.63 -16.19 -10.37
N ASP A 77 -3.88 -15.01 -10.92
CA ASP A 77 -3.45 -13.74 -10.38
C ASP A 77 -4.59 -12.71 -10.40
N LEU A 78 -4.30 -11.46 -10.04
CA LEU A 78 -5.29 -10.38 -10.00
C LEU A 78 -5.87 -10.03 -11.38
N ALA A 79 -5.14 -10.29 -12.46
CA ALA A 79 -5.58 -10.05 -13.83
C ALA A 79 -6.35 -11.24 -14.41
N THR A 80 -6.12 -12.46 -13.92
CA THR A 80 -6.73 -13.68 -14.49
C THR A 80 -7.88 -14.25 -13.66
N ILE A 81 -8.14 -13.73 -12.45
CA ILE A 81 -9.27 -14.19 -11.65
C ILE A 81 -10.60 -13.97 -12.43
N PRO A 82 -11.46 -15.00 -12.57
CA PRO A 82 -12.70 -14.84 -13.30
C PRO A 82 -13.62 -13.80 -12.65
N ALA A 83 -14.09 -12.85 -13.46
CA ALA A 83 -15.14 -11.92 -13.05
C ALA A 83 -16.50 -12.64 -12.94
N GLU A 84 -17.44 -12.04 -12.20
CA GLU A 84 -18.84 -12.46 -12.16
C GLU A 84 -19.09 -13.91 -11.69
N ASP A 85 -18.27 -14.46 -10.78
CA ASP A 85 -18.50 -15.81 -10.23
C ASP A 85 -19.83 -15.86 -9.42
N PRO A 86 -20.84 -16.64 -9.86
CA PRO A 86 -22.15 -16.64 -9.22
C PRO A 86 -22.13 -17.15 -7.77
N ARG A 87 -21.14 -17.98 -7.42
CA ARG A 87 -20.98 -18.53 -6.07
C ARG A 87 -20.52 -17.46 -5.09
N THR A 88 -19.61 -16.58 -5.51
CA THR A 88 -19.18 -15.40 -4.75
C THR A 88 -20.37 -14.49 -4.45
N TYR A 89 -21.22 -14.21 -5.45
CA TYR A 89 -22.46 -13.44 -5.21
C TYR A 89 -23.49 -14.15 -4.35
N ALA A 90 -23.57 -15.48 -4.42
CA ALA A 90 -24.45 -16.25 -3.53
C ALA A 90 -23.97 -16.20 -2.07
N MET A 91 -22.65 -16.27 -1.83
CA MET A 91 -22.04 -16.13 -0.50
C MET A 91 -22.32 -14.73 0.08
N ILE A 92 -22.09 -13.66 -0.69
CA ILE A 92 -22.36 -12.28 -0.26
C ILE A 92 -23.86 -12.06 0.05
N ARG A 93 -24.78 -12.56 -0.81
CA ARG A 93 -26.24 -12.45 -0.56
C ARG A 93 -26.70 -13.15 0.71
N LYS A 94 -25.97 -14.16 1.17
CA LYS A 94 -26.23 -14.85 2.44
C LYS A 94 -25.59 -14.14 3.64
N ALA A 95 -24.95 -12.99 3.43
CA ALA A 95 -24.15 -12.27 4.41
C ALA A 95 -23.00 -13.09 5.01
N ASP A 96 -22.54 -14.13 4.32
CA ASP A 96 -21.41 -14.97 4.75
C ASP A 96 -20.08 -14.31 4.37
N THR A 97 -19.84 -13.12 4.94
CA THR A 97 -18.77 -12.19 4.54
C THR A 97 -17.66 -12.04 5.57
N LEU A 98 -17.62 -12.93 6.57
CA LEU A 98 -16.56 -12.92 7.58
C LEU A 98 -15.19 -13.14 6.91
N GLY A 99 -14.32 -12.14 7.01
CA GLY A 99 -13.00 -12.16 6.37
C GLY A 99 -12.97 -11.66 4.90
N VAL A 100 -14.09 -11.16 4.38
CA VAL A 100 -14.15 -10.47 3.09
C VAL A 100 -13.85 -8.98 3.30
N PHE A 101 -13.00 -8.40 2.45
CA PHE A 101 -12.55 -7.03 2.60
C PHE A 101 -13.59 -6.02 2.09
N GLN A 102 -13.91 -5.01 2.92
CA GLN A 102 -14.74 -3.84 2.58
C GLN A 102 -16.21 -4.10 2.21
N ILE A 103 -16.80 -5.21 2.69
CA ILE A 103 -18.24 -5.51 2.56
C ILE A 103 -18.94 -5.38 3.91
#